data_AF-A0A9X5APN4-F1
#
_entry.id   AF-A0A9X5APN4-F1
#
_cell.length_a   1.000
_cell.length_b   1.000
_cell.length_c   1.000
_cell.angle_alpha   90.00
_cell.angle_beta   90.00
_cell.angle_gamma   90.00
#
_symmetry.space_group_name_H-M   'P 1'
#
loop_
_entity.id
_entity.type
_entity.pdbx_description
1 polymer ?
#
loop_
_entity_poly.entity_id
_entity_poly.type
_entity_poly.pdbx_seq_one_letter_code
_entity_poly.pdbx_strand_id
1 'polypeptide(L)'
;TMNVINNLNRLDYGAVDITNLFSLICPKISYRKEITELVEEENDVYIEKSCLKSDIVIIAWGSIGEGSKKITVRQEELLEKLKPFKDKMYVICDPYRNIPMHPLCPRIKNEWRLVKMY
;
A
#
# COMPACT_ATOMS: atom_id res chain seq x y z
N THR A 1 -7.39 -0.86 -11.34
CA THR A 1 -6.89 0.53 -11.46
C THR A 1 -8.01 1.56 -11.51
N MET A 2 -9.07 1.39 -12.33
CA MET A 2 -10.18 2.37 -12.43
C MET A 2 -10.82 2.76 -11.08
N ASN A 3 -11.08 1.81 -10.18
CA ASN A 3 -11.66 2.12 -8.86
C ASN A 3 -10.74 3.00 -8.00
N VAL A 4 -9.42 2.83 -8.11
CA VAL A 4 -8.44 3.63 -7.35
C VAL A 4 -8.51 5.08 -7.80
N ILE A 5 -8.41 5.30 -9.11
CA ILE A 5 -8.45 6.63 -9.73
C ILE A 5 -9.77 7.33 -9.39
N ASN A 6 -10.91 6.63 -9.48
CA ASN A 6 -12.22 7.23 -9.18
C ASN A 6 -12.35 7.65 -7.72
N ASN A 7 -11.83 6.88 -6.77
CA ASN A 7 -11.88 7.27 -5.35
C ASN A 7 -10.94 8.43 -5.05
N LEU A 8 -9.74 8.44 -5.63
CA LEU A 8 -8.80 9.55 -5.46
C LEU A 8 -9.33 10.86 -6.07
N ASN A 9 -9.99 10.78 -7.24
CA ASN A 9 -10.66 11.93 -7.84
C ASN A 9 -11.78 12.49 -6.94
N ARG A 10 -12.59 11.62 -6.30
CA ARG A 10 -13.61 12.05 -5.32
C ARG A 10 -13.03 12.73 -4.08
N LEU A 11 -11.78 12.41 -3.74
CA LEU A 11 -11.04 13.04 -2.65
C LEU A 11 -10.20 14.24 -3.10
N ASP A 12 -10.40 14.70 -4.35
CA ASP A 12 -9.75 15.88 -4.95
C ASP A 12 -8.21 15.74 -5.14
N TYR A 13 -7.72 14.53 -5.39
CA TYR A 13 -6.32 14.29 -5.77
C TYR A 13 -6.13 14.33 -7.29
N GLY A 14 -5.16 15.14 -7.74
CA GLY A 14 -4.87 15.34 -9.17
C GLY A 14 -3.92 14.30 -9.80
N ALA A 15 -3.13 13.58 -9.01
CA ALA A 15 -2.16 12.59 -9.51
C ALA A 15 -1.95 11.45 -8.51
N VAL A 16 -1.50 10.30 -9.00
CA VAL A 16 -1.16 9.14 -8.16
C VAL A 16 -0.06 8.30 -8.78
N ASP A 17 0.95 7.97 -7.96
CA ASP A 17 1.91 6.91 -8.22
C ASP A 17 1.43 5.63 -7.51
N ILE A 18 1.27 4.53 -8.26
CA ILE A 18 0.87 3.23 -7.71
C ILE A 18 2.07 2.29 -7.73
N THR A 19 2.56 1.91 -6.54
CA THR A 19 3.68 0.99 -6.38
C THR A 19 3.24 -0.31 -5.71
N ASN A 20 3.89 -1.42 -6.06
CA ASN A 20 3.66 -2.72 -5.43
C ASN A 20 4.69 -2.98 -4.32
N LEU A 21 4.30 -3.73 -3.30
CA LEU A 21 5.23 -4.19 -2.24
C LEU A 21 6.31 -5.13 -2.78
N PHE A 22 5.97 -5.90 -3.82
CA PHE A 22 6.81 -6.88 -4.49
C PHE A 22 6.96 -6.48 -5.96
N SER A 23 8.18 -6.62 -6.50
CA SER A 23 8.49 -6.29 -7.90
C SER A 23 8.21 -7.46 -8.85
N LEU A 24 8.18 -8.71 -8.34
CA LEU A 24 7.92 -9.89 -9.16
C LEU A 24 6.51 -9.85 -9.77
N ILE A 25 6.44 -9.78 -11.09
CA ILE A 25 5.19 -9.89 -11.84
C ILE A 25 4.77 -11.37 -11.89
N CYS A 26 3.71 -11.71 -11.16
CA CYS A 26 3.14 -13.06 -11.17
C CYS A 26 1.61 -13.03 -10.99
N PRO A 27 0.86 -14.02 -11.50
CA PRO A 27 -0.60 -14.07 -11.33
C PRO A 27 -1.04 -14.17 -9.87
N LYS A 28 -0.23 -14.83 -9.05
CA LYS A 28 -0.42 -14.97 -7.61
C LYS A 28 0.93 -15.15 -6.93
N ILE A 29 1.15 -14.41 -5.85
CA ILE A 29 2.33 -14.59 -5.01
C ILE A 29 2.28 -15.99 -4.42
N SER A 30 3.36 -16.75 -4.65
CA SER A 30 3.55 -18.05 -4.02
C SER A 30 4.18 -17.84 -2.66
N TYR A 31 3.47 -18.20 -1.59
CA TYR A 31 3.98 -18.18 -0.22
C TYR A 31 5.17 -19.13 0.02
N ARG A 32 5.50 -19.98 -0.96
CA ARG A 32 6.66 -20.89 -0.90
C ARG A 32 7.96 -20.24 -1.37
N LYS A 33 7.89 -19.15 -2.14
CA LYS A 33 9.08 -18.43 -2.60
C LYS A 33 9.70 -17.62 -1.46
N GLU A 34 11.00 -17.46 -1.47
CA GLU A 34 11.66 -16.54 -0.55
C GLU A 34 11.38 -15.09 -0.93
N ILE A 35 11.41 -14.17 0.04
CA ILE A 35 11.14 -12.74 -0.19
C ILE A 35 12.14 -12.15 -1.20
N THR A 36 13.38 -12.63 -1.19
CA THR A 36 14.44 -12.25 -2.13
C THR A 36 14.13 -12.63 -3.59
N GLU A 37 13.25 -13.62 -3.82
CA GLU A 37 12.77 -13.95 -5.16
C GLU A 37 11.58 -13.10 -5.60
N LEU A 38 10.98 -12.34 -4.67
CA LEU A 38 9.79 -11.51 -4.90
C LEU A 38 10.14 -10.02 -5.04
N VAL A 39 11.33 -9.62 -4.60
CA VAL A 39 11.76 -8.22 -4.50
C VAL A 39 13.13 -8.07 -5.14
N GLU A 40 13.19 -7.19 -6.14
CA GLU A 40 14.43 -6.72 -6.75
C GLU A 40 15.08 -5.67 -5.84
N GLU A 41 16.41 -5.57 -5.90
CA GLU A 41 17.21 -4.70 -5.03
C GLU A 41 16.75 -3.22 -5.07
N GLU A 42 16.38 -2.73 -6.25
CA GLU A 42 15.96 -1.33 -6.44
C GLU A 42 14.50 -1.04 -6.08
N ASN A 43 13.68 -2.06 -5.79
CA ASN A 43 12.23 -1.88 -5.60
C ASN A 43 11.92 -0.86 -4.50
N ASP A 44 12.60 -0.95 -3.36
CA ASP A 44 12.41 -0.02 -2.24
C ASP A 44 12.83 1.40 -2.60
N VAL A 45 13.87 1.57 -3.43
CA VAL A 45 14.34 2.88 -3.89
C VAL A 45 13.27 3.58 -4.72
N TYR A 46 12.53 2.85 -5.57
CA TYR A 46 11.43 3.45 -6.33
C TYR A 46 10.23 3.80 -5.45
N ILE A 47 9.90 2.96 -4.46
CA ILE A 47 8.84 3.28 -3.48
C ILE A 47 9.20 4.56 -2.72
N GLU A 48 10.44 4.66 -2.21
CA GLU A 48 10.91 5.86 -1.50
C GLU A 48 10.89 7.11 -2.37
N LYS A 49 11.29 7.01 -3.65
CA LYS A 49 11.21 8.13 -4.61
C LYS A 49 9.76 8.59 -4.82
N SER A 50 8.80 7.69 -4.92
CA SER A 50 7.38 8.06 -5.01
C SER A 50 6.89 8.70 -3.72
N CYS A 51 7.28 8.18 -2.55
CA CYS A 51 6.97 8.79 -1.26
C CYS A 51 7.56 10.20 -1.13
N LEU A 52 8.77 10.44 -1.62
CA LEU A 52 9.42 11.76 -1.56
C LEU A 52 8.64 12.81 -2.38
N LYS A 53 8.17 12.44 -3.58
CA LYS A 53 7.45 13.34 -4.50
C LYS A 53 6.00 13.61 -4.10
N SER A 54 5.39 12.72 -3.34
CA SER A 54 3.96 12.76 -3.05
C SER A 54 3.67 13.60 -1.80
N ASP A 55 2.60 14.39 -1.82
CA ASP A 55 2.10 15.11 -0.63
C ASP A 55 1.56 14.15 0.43
N ILE A 56 1.02 13.01 0.00
CA ILE A 56 0.40 11.98 0.84
C ILE A 56 0.87 10.58 0.39
N VAL A 57 1.04 9.68 1.35
CA VAL A 57 1.39 8.27 1.13
C VAL A 57 0.26 7.39 1.67
N ILE A 58 -0.29 6.51 0.85
CA ILE A 58 -1.39 5.62 1.23
C ILE A 58 -0.88 4.17 1.26
N ILE A 59 -0.91 3.55 2.45
CA ILE A 59 -0.59 2.14 2.66
C ILE A 59 -1.86 1.31 2.53
N ALA A 60 -1.90 0.39 1.56
CA ALA A 60 -3.15 -0.24 1.14
C ALA A 60 -3.03 -1.74 0.75
N TRP A 61 -2.13 -2.49 1.38
CA TRP A 61 -1.99 -3.94 1.12
C TRP A 61 -3.07 -4.83 1.78
N GLY A 62 -3.93 -4.26 2.64
CA GLY A 62 -5.01 -4.98 3.32
C GLY A 62 -4.50 -6.14 4.18
N SER A 63 -5.19 -7.28 4.13
CA SER A 63 -4.90 -8.46 4.96
C SER A 63 -3.89 -9.45 4.35
N ILE A 64 -3.13 -9.08 3.31
CA ILE A 64 -2.22 -10.03 2.64
C ILE A 64 -1.10 -10.58 3.54
N GLY A 65 -0.77 -9.84 4.61
CA GLY A 65 0.18 -10.29 5.63
C GLY A 65 -0.44 -11.19 6.70
N GLU A 66 -1.77 -11.22 6.83
CA GLU A 66 -2.44 -12.03 7.85
C GLU A 66 -2.22 -13.53 7.54
N GLY A 67 -1.50 -14.21 8.43
CA GLY A 67 -1.19 -15.63 8.29
C GLY A 67 0.15 -15.95 7.61
N SER A 68 0.92 -14.95 7.17
CA SER A 68 2.27 -15.16 6.62
C SER A 68 3.31 -14.28 7.32
N LYS A 69 4.02 -14.86 8.28
CA LYS A 69 5.09 -14.17 9.02
C LYS A 69 6.12 -13.53 8.07
N LYS A 70 6.46 -14.19 6.96
CA LYS A 70 7.41 -13.67 5.97
C LYS A 70 6.91 -12.37 5.32
N ILE A 71 5.62 -12.29 5.00
CA ILE A 71 5.03 -11.09 4.38
C ILE A 71 4.89 -9.98 5.43
N THR A 72 4.51 -10.32 6.66
CA THR A 72 4.44 -9.34 7.76
C THR A 72 5.81 -8.72 8.03
N VAL A 73 6.88 -9.52 8.11
CA VAL A 73 8.25 -9.01 8.28
C VAL A 73 8.63 -8.07 7.14
N ARG A 74 8.31 -8.42 5.89
CA ARG A 74 8.58 -7.55 4.74
C ARG A 74 7.79 -6.23 4.79
N GLN A 75 6.55 -6.26 5.27
CA GLN A 75 5.76 -5.04 5.49
C GLN A 75 6.39 -4.15 6.56
N GLU A 76 6.83 -4.75 7.68
CA GLU A 76 7.51 -4.04 8.77
C GLU A 76 8.84 -3.43 8.32
N GLU A 77 9.66 -4.16 7.56
CA GLU A 77 10.91 -3.66 6.98
C GLU A 77 10.68 -2.44 6.09
N LEU A 78 9.66 -2.47 5.23
CA LEU A 78 9.33 -1.33 4.38
C LEU A 78 8.82 -0.15 5.23
N LEU A 79 7.94 -0.40 6.20
CA LEU A 79 7.43 0.66 7.08
C LEU A 79 8.55 1.32 7.88
N GLU A 80 9.56 0.56 8.32
CA GLU A 80 10.74 1.09 9.00
C GLU A 80 11.50 2.08 8.10
N LYS A 81 11.74 1.71 6.84
CA LYS A 81 12.38 2.60 5.85
C LYS A 81 11.56 3.85 5.57
N LEU A 82 10.24 3.71 5.54
CA LEU A 82 9.34 4.82 5.22
C LEU A 82 8.99 5.69 6.44
N LYS A 83 9.49 5.39 7.65
CA LYS A 83 9.31 6.23 8.85
C LYS A 83 9.53 7.73 8.67
N PRO A 84 10.50 8.21 7.86
CA PRO A 84 10.66 9.64 7.60
C PRO A 84 9.42 10.32 7.01
N PHE A 85 8.49 9.56 6.41
CA PHE A 85 7.27 10.06 5.80
C PHE A 85 6.01 9.86 6.66
N LYS A 86 6.15 9.42 7.92
CA LYS A 86 5.02 9.07 8.82
C LYS A 86 3.94 10.15 8.90
N ASP A 87 4.32 11.43 8.86
CA ASP A 87 3.40 12.55 9.09
C ASP A 87 2.36 12.71 7.96
N LYS A 88 2.70 12.16 6.77
CA LYS A 88 1.87 12.14 5.57
C LYS A 88 1.39 10.73 5.20
N MET A 89 1.47 9.76 6.11
CA MET A 89 1.00 8.40 5.88
C MET A 89 -0.44 8.18 6.31
N TYR A 90 -1.19 7.55 5.42
CA TYR A 90 -2.60 7.23 5.60
C TYR A 90 -2.86 5.77 5.22
N VAL A 91 -3.96 5.25 5.74
CA VAL A 91 -4.53 3.96 5.34
C VAL A 91 -5.92 4.16 4.79
N ILE A 92 -6.35 3.25 3.91
CA ILE A 92 -7.73 3.24 3.43
C ILE A 92 -8.58 2.50 4.46
N CYS A 93 -9.63 3.14 4.94
CA CYS A 93 -10.61 2.55 5.83
C CYS A 93 -12.02 2.62 5.23
N ASP A 94 -12.92 1.80 5.78
CA ASP A 94 -14.33 1.99 5.52
C ASP A 94 -14.88 3.23 6.27
N PRO A 95 -16.05 3.76 5.87
CA PRO A 95 -16.63 4.95 6.49
C PRO A 95 -16.94 4.79 7.99
N TYR A 96 -17.06 3.56 8.50
CA TYR A 96 -17.59 3.26 9.82
C TYR A 96 -16.52 2.77 10.82
N ARG A 97 -15.41 2.20 10.35
CA ARG A 97 -14.39 1.51 11.15
C ARG A 97 -13.00 1.90 10.67
N ASN A 98 -12.09 2.09 11.63
CA ASN A 98 -10.66 2.33 11.37
C ASN A 98 -9.91 1.01 11.13
N ILE A 99 -10.36 0.23 10.15
CA ILE A 99 -9.70 -1.02 9.76
C ILE A 99 -9.02 -0.78 8.41
N PRO A 100 -7.69 -0.95 8.29
CA PRO A 100 -6.99 -0.84 7.01
C PRO A 100 -7.51 -1.85 5.99
N MET A 101 -7.82 -1.39 4.77
CA MET A 101 -8.39 -2.20 3.71
C MET A 101 -7.58 -2.11 2.42
N HIS A 102 -7.65 -3.19 1.63
CA HIS A 102 -7.13 -3.20 0.27
C HIS A 102 -8.00 -2.31 -0.64
N PRO A 103 -7.44 -1.56 -1.60
CA PRO A 103 -8.18 -0.63 -2.46
C PRO A 103 -9.25 -1.31 -3.33
N LEU A 104 -9.13 -2.62 -3.55
CA LEU A 104 -10.09 -3.43 -4.30
C LEU A 104 -11.11 -4.17 -3.41
N CYS A 105 -11.13 -3.90 -2.10
CA CYS A 105 -12.13 -4.48 -1.20
C CYS A 105 -13.55 -4.06 -1.63
N PRO A 106 -14.47 -5.00 -1.91
CA PRO A 106 -15.81 -4.67 -2.41
C PRO A 106 -16.60 -3.71 -1.51
N ARG A 107 -16.37 -3.78 -0.20
CA ARG A 107 -17.07 -2.95 0.80
C ARG A 107 -16.82 -1.45 0.64
N ILE A 108 -15.62 -1.08 0.21
CA ILE A 108 -15.19 0.32 0.07
C ILE A 108 -14.99 0.73 -1.38
N LYS A 109 -15.55 -0.03 -2.33
CA LYS A 109 -15.32 0.19 -3.76
C LYS A 109 -15.67 1.61 -4.22
N ASN A 110 -16.70 2.20 -3.63
CA ASN A 110 -17.27 3.47 -4.07
C ASN A 110 -16.84 4.68 -3.25
N GLU A 111 -16.36 4.45 -2.03
CA GLU A 111 -16.01 5.50 -1.08
C GLU A 111 -14.85 5.06 -0.21
N TRP A 112 -13.78 5.86 -0.23
CA TRP A 112 -12.60 5.68 0.61
C TRP A 112 -12.58 6.76 1.68
N ARG A 113 -12.31 6.33 2.91
CA ARG A 113 -11.94 7.26 3.98
C ARG A 113 -10.46 7.06 4.28
N LEU A 114 -9.68 8.12 4.13
CA LEU A 114 -8.27 8.11 4.48
C LEU A 114 -8.12 8.47 5.95
N VAL A 115 -7.41 7.63 6.70
CA VAL A 115 -7.14 7.82 8.14
C VAL A 115 -5.64 7.88 8.33
N LYS A 116 -5.15 8.83 9.13
CA LYS A 116 -3.73 8.89 9.48
C LYS A 116 -3.29 7.58 10.11
N MET A 117 -2.14 7.09 9.66
CA MET A 117 -1.57 5.84 10.15
C MET A 117 -0.89 6.00 11.52
N TYR A 118 -0.37 7.20 11.82
CA TYR A 118 0.32 7.57 13.05
C TYR A 118 -0.31 8.81 13.70
#